data_AF-A0A4Q3UC66-F1
#
_entry.id   AF-A0A4Q3UC66-F1
#
_cell.length_a   1.000
_cell.length_b   1.000
_cell.length_c   1.000
_cell.angle_alpha   90.00
_cell.angle_beta   90.00
_cell.angle_gamma   90.00
#
_symmetry.space_group_name_H-M   'P 1'
#
loop_
_entity.id
_entity.type
_entity.pdbx_description
1 polymer ?
#
loop_
_entity_poly.entity_id
_entity_poly.type
_entity_poly.pdbx_seq_one_letter_code
_entity_poly.pdbx_strand_id
1 'polypeptide(L)' 'MKIFIPLIITASLISLDCFSQNISDLQWLTGHWVAVKNKPGKLRTERWENAQNSRMLGFGTITQGSDTTFLEKMQIEN' A
#
# COMPACT_ATOMS: atom_id res chain seq x y z
N MET A 1 13.48 -35.03 52.30
CA MET A 1 13.12 -35.49 50.95
C MET A 1 12.84 -34.25 50.11
N LYS A 2 13.72 -33.92 49.14
CA LYS A 2 13.63 -32.70 48.31
C LYS A 2 12.79 -33.04 47.08
N ILE A 3 11.67 -32.36 46.87
CA ILE A 3 10.85 -32.49 45.65
C ILE A 3 11.10 -31.23 44.82
N PHE A 4 11.92 -31.38 43.77
CA PHE A 4 12.12 -30.36 42.74
C PHE A 4 11.03 -30.58 41.68
N ILE A 5 10.14 -29.61 41.50
CA ILE A 5 9.20 -29.58 40.36
C ILE A 5 9.76 -28.54 39.38
N PRO A 6 10.22 -28.92 38.18
CA PRO A 6 10.52 -27.93 37.15
C PRO A 6 9.20 -27.36 36.64
N LEU A 7 8.98 -26.07 36.91
CA LEU A 7 7.86 -25.31 36.37
C LEU A 7 8.02 -25.24 34.85
N ILE A 8 7.07 -25.88 34.18
CA ILE A 8 6.96 -26.05 32.74
C ILE A 8 6.88 -24.69 32.04
N ILE A 9 7.68 -24.59 30.98
CA ILE A 9 7.75 -23.52 29.99
C ILE A 9 6.35 -23.03 29.63
N THR A 10 5.97 -21.83 30.07
CA THR A 10 4.81 -21.14 29.50
C THR A 10 5.20 -20.66 28.11
N ALA A 11 4.73 -21.37 27.10
CA ALA A 11 4.82 -20.95 25.71
C ALA A 11 4.30 -19.51 25.59
N SER A 12 5.16 -18.60 25.13
CA SER A 12 4.75 -17.26 24.75
C SER A 12 3.60 -17.38 23.75
N LEU A 13 2.42 -16.91 24.17
CA LEU A 13 1.37 -16.50 23.27
C LEU A 13 1.92 -15.33 22.45
N ILE A 14 2.61 -15.62 21.36
CA ILE A 14 2.86 -14.62 20.32
C ILE A 14 1.50 -14.46 19.67
N SER A 15 0.76 -13.44 20.09
CA SER A 15 -0.43 -12.97 19.37
C SER A 15 0.00 -12.73 17.92
N LEU A 16 -0.54 -13.51 16.99
CA LEU A 16 -0.49 -13.15 15.57
C LEU A 16 -1.38 -11.92 15.45
N ASP A 17 -0.78 -10.75 15.46
CA ASP A 17 -1.43 -9.55 14.94
C ASP A 17 -1.61 -9.78 13.45
N CYS A 18 -2.79 -10.28 13.09
CA CYS A 18 -3.27 -10.22 11.73
C CYS A 18 -3.46 -8.73 11.42
N PHE A 19 -2.42 -8.11 10.83
CA PHE A 19 -2.49 -6.75 10.33
C PHE A 19 -3.52 -6.72 9.19
N SER A 20 -4.78 -6.48 9.53
CA SER A 20 -5.77 -6.00 8.58
C SER A 20 -5.32 -4.59 8.19
N GLN A 21 -4.64 -4.48 7.04
CA GLN A 21 -4.34 -3.17 6.47
C GLN A 21 -5.67 -2.52 6.10
N ASN A 22 -5.98 -1.40 6.71
CA ASN A 22 -7.19 -0.66 6.39
C ASN A 22 -6.86 0.31 5.26
N ILE A 23 -7.77 0.50 4.30
CA ILE A 23 -7.62 1.54 3.27
C ILE A 23 -7.42 2.93 3.89
N SER A 24 -7.90 3.17 5.11
CA SER A 24 -7.58 4.38 5.88
C SER A 24 -6.08 4.59 6.11
N ASP A 25 -5.28 3.53 6.13
CA ASP A 25 -3.84 3.61 6.34
C ASP A 25 -3.11 4.12 5.08
N LEU A 26 -3.80 4.13 3.94
CA LEU A 26 -3.30 4.60 2.64
C LEU A 26 -3.74 6.04 2.31
N GLN A 27 -4.31 6.79 3.27
CA GLN A 27 -4.72 8.18 3.02
C GLN A 27 -3.58 9.05 2.47
N TRP A 28 -2.34 8.75 2.86
CA TRP A 28 -1.14 9.43 2.35
C TRP A 28 -0.97 9.33 0.83
N LEU A 29 -1.54 8.31 0.19
CA LEU A 29 -1.45 8.07 -1.25
C LEU A 29 -2.35 9.02 -2.05
N THR A 30 -3.39 9.57 -1.44
CA THR A 30 -4.35 10.46 -2.12
C THR A 30 -3.67 11.70 -2.67
N GLY A 31 -3.89 12.01 -3.95
CA GLY A 31 -3.32 13.19 -4.59
C GLY A 31 -2.73 12.90 -5.96
N HIS A 32 -1.83 13.76 -6.40
CA HIS A 32 -1.13 13.64 -7.68
C HIS A 32 0.37 13.46 -7.43
N TRP A 33 0.94 12.45 -8.06
CA TRP A 33 2.34 12.08 -7.95
C TRP A 33 3.01 12.28 -9.30
N VAL A 34 4.22 12.83 -9.28
CA VAL A 34 5.06 12.97 -10.47
C VAL A 34 6.36 12.24 -10.19
N ALA A 35 6.73 11.32 -11.08
CA ALA A 35 7.98 10.59 -10.91
C ALA A 35 9.17 11.56 -10.96
N VAL A 36 10.05 11.49 -9.95
CA VAL A 36 11.24 12.36 -9.85
C VAL A 36 12.24 12.07 -10.96
N LYS A 37 12.35 10.79 -11.38
CA LYS A 37 13.28 10.33 -12.41
C LYS A 37 12.53 9.90 -13.66
N ASN A 38 12.34 10.85 -14.56
CA ASN A 38 11.81 10.59 -15.89
C ASN A 38 12.92 10.48 -16.92
N LYS A 39 12.71 9.62 -17.93
CA LYS A 39 13.56 9.60 -19.13
C LYS A 39 13.32 10.89 -19.92
N PRO A 40 14.30 11.41 -20.67
CA PRO A 40 14.12 12.59 -21.51
C PRO A 40 12.88 12.48 -22.40
N GLY A 41 12.09 13.55 -22.43
CA GLY A 41 10.85 13.62 -23.21
C GLY A 41 9.69 12.81 -22.67
N LYS A 42 9.84 12.05 -21.57
CA LYS A 42 8.75 11.32 -20.91
C LYS A 42 8.33 12.00 -19.62
N LEU A 43 7.04 11.96 -19.30
CA LEU A 43 6.52 12.37 -18.01
C LEU A 43 5.63 11.25 -17.46
N ARG A 44 5.94 10.79 -16.26
CA ARG A 44 5.13 9.78 -15.56
C ARG A 44 4.42 10.42 -14.39
N THR A 45 3.10 10.26 -14.37
CA THR A 45 2.26 10.77 -13.29
C THR A 45 1.34 9.67 -12.79
N GLU A 46 0.97 9.79 -11.53
CA GLU A 46 -0.11 8.99 -10.94
C GLU A 46 -1.08 9.92 -10.22
N ARG A 47 -2.34 9.53 -10.18
CA ARG A 47 -3.37 10.17 -9.37
C ARG A 47 -4.11 9.10 -8.59
N TRP A 48 -4.33 9.35 -7.30
CA TRP A 48 -5.10 8.49 -6.43
C TRP A 48 -6.20 9.26 -5.73
N GLU A 49 -7.37 8.64 -5.63
CA GLU A 49 -8.54 9.20 -4.98
C GLU A 49 -9.29 8.14 -4.15
N ASN A 50 -9.81 8.57 -3.00
CA ASN A 50 -10.69 7.74 -2.19
C ASN A 50 -12.00 7.47 -2.95
N ALA A 51 -12.40 6.21 -2.97
CA ALA A 51 -13.72 5.77 -3.43
C ALA A 51 -14.53 5.22 -2.25
N GLN A 52 -15.82 4.97 -2.49
CA GLN A 52 -16.71 4.40 -1.47
C GLN A 52 -16.33 2.94 -1.16
N ASN A 53 -16.80 2.45 -0.01
CA ASN A 53 -16.69 1.04 0.40
C ASN A 53 -15.25 0.55 0.64
N SER A 54 -14.40 1.36 1.28
CA SER A 54 -12.99 1.01 1.51
C SER A 54 -12.30 0.66 0.18
N ARG A 55 -12.35 1.62 -0.75
CA ARG A 55 -11.68 1.51 -2.05
C ARG A 55 -10.89 2.78 -2.34
N MET A 56 -9.83 2.62 -3.11
CA MET A 56 -9.13 3.73 -3.75
C MET A 56 -9.03 3.46 -5.24
N LEU A 57 -9.18 4.51 -6.04
CA LEU A 57 -9.00 4.45 -7.48
C LEU A 57 -7.70 5.17 -7.86
N GLY A 58 -6.95 4.57 -8.77
CA GLY A 58 -5.67 5.07 -9.25
C GLY A 58 -5.67 5.24 -10.76
N PHE A 59 -4.97 6.26 -11.24
CA PHE A 59 -4.72 6.49 -12.66
C PHE A 59 -3.25 6.77 -12.87
N GLY A 60 -2.56 5.91 -13.62
CA GLY A 60 -1.18 6.08 -14.02
C GLY A 60 -1.10 6.54 -15.47
N THR A 61 -0.29 7.56 -15.78
CA THR A 61 -0.07 7.98 -17.17
C THR A 61 1.41 8.12 -17.49
N ILE A 62 1.77 7.79 -18.73
CA ILE A 62 3.06 8.13 -19.31
C ILE A 62 2.82 8.96 -20.57
N THR A 63 3.22 10.22 -20.55
CA THR A 63 3.21 11.06 -21.74
C THR A 63 4.60 11.15 -22.36
N GLN A 64 4.65 11.37 -23.67
CA GLN A 64 5.85 11.72 -24.41
C GLN A 64 5.56 12.99 -25.22
N GLY A 65 6.05 14.14 -24.75
CA GLY A 65 5.58 15.44 -25.25
C GLY A 65 4.10 15.66 -24.89
N SER A 66 3.26 15.88 -25.91
CA SER A 66 1.80 16.02 -25.78
C SER A 66 1.06 14.68 -25.80
N ASP A 67 1.72 13.61 -26.22
CA ASP A 67 1.05 12.36 -26.53
C ASP A 67 1.00 11.45 -25.31
N THR A 68 -0.17 10.88 -25.02
CA THR A 68 -0.27 9.84 -23.99
C THR A 68 0.13 8.51 -24.60
N THR A 69 1.25 7.96 -24.11
CA THR A 69 1.83 6.70 -24.61
C THR A 69 1.40 5.49 -23.79
N PHE A 70 0.96 5.71 -22.55
CA PHE A 70 0.46 4.67 -21.66
C PHE A 70 -0.54 5.27 -20.68
N LEU A 71 -1.60 4.52 -20.41
CA LEU A 71 -2.62 4.82 -19.41
C LEU A 71 -2.95 3.54 -18.66
N GLU A 72 -2.94 3.60 -17.34
CA GLU A 72 -3.32 2.52 -16.46
C GLU A 72 -4.41 2.99 -15.50
N LYS A 73 -5.38 2.11 -15.24
CA LYS A 73 -6.41 2.30 -14.22
C LYS A 73 -6.19 1.24 -13.15
N MET A 74 -6.13 1.66 -11.90
CA MET A 74 -5.83 0.82 -10.75
C MET A 74 -6.93 0.94 -9.72
N GLN A 75 -7.07 -0.10 -8.88
CA GLN A 75 -7.88 -0.02 -7.67
C GLN A 75 -7.17 -0.71 -6.51
N ILE A 76 -7.39 -0.21 -5.30
CA ILE A 76 -7.03 -0.89 -4.06
C ILE A 76 -8.33 -1.08 -3.28
N GLU A 77 -8.61 -2.29 -2.84
CA GLU A 77 -9.79 -2.64 -2.04
C GLU A 77 -9.41 -3.69 -0.97
N ASN A 78 -10.18 -3.72 0.12
CA ASN A 78 -10.03 -4.68 1.21
C ASN A 78 -10.81 -5.97 0.99
#